data_AF-A0A2V3PU54-F1
#
_entry.id   AF-A0A2V3PU54-F1
#
_cell.length_a   1.000
_cell.length_b   1.000
_cell.length_c   1.000
_cell.angle_alpha   90.00
_cell.angle_beta   90.00
_cell.angle_gamma   90.00
#
_symmetry.space_group_name_H-M   'P 1'
#
loop_
_entity.id
_entity.type
_entity.pdbx_description
1 polymer ?
#
loop_
_entity_poly.entity_id
_entity_poly.type
_entity_poly.pdbx_seq_one_letter_code
_entity_poly.pdbx_strand_id
1 'polypeptide(L)'
;MIVSFNYIRECLNITKKLAAIGFHAGDCSEDIKRISELPEIKRQLKKIDPEQLKNELYDYGAWDDKELNSHDENIQRILWIACGDIVDGK
;
A
#
# COMPACT_ATOMS: atom_id res chain seq x y z
N MET A 1 -6.90 -4.29 10.95
CA MET A 1 -5.74 -3.60 11.52
C MET A 1 -5.68 -2.26 10.83
N ILE A 2 -5.49 -1.18 11.59
CA ILE A 2 -5.41 0.17 11.03
C ILE A 2 -3.93 0.49 10.86
N VAL A 3 -3.53 0.86 9.64
CA VAL A 3 -2.18 1.30 9.30
C VAL A 3 -2.24 2.79 8.95
N SER A 4 -1.34 3.56 9.55
CA SER A 4 -1.16 4.98 9.29
C SER A 4 0.21 5.22 8.67
N PHE A 5 0.33 6.30 7.92
CA PHE A 5 1.55 6.70 7.23
C PHE A 5 1.94 8.12 7.65
N ASN A 6 3.15 8.55 7.31
CA ASN A 6 3.66 9.85 7.74
C ASN A 6 2.98 11.01 6.99
N TYR A 7 2.73 10.84 5.70
CA TYR A 7 2.23 11.87 4.79
C TYR A 7 0.79 11.65 4.33
N ILE A 8 0.29 10.41 4.41
CA ILE A 8 -1.09 10.07 4.01
C ILE A 8 -2.04 10.26 5.19
N ARG A 9 -3.05 11.12 5.00
CA ARG A 9 -4.04 11.43 6.05
C ARG A 9 -4.99 10.26 6.31
N GLU A 10 -5.33 9.53 5.27
CA GLU A 10 -6.19 8.36 5.35
C GLU A 10 -5.42 7.16 5.91
N CYS A 11 -6.07 6.42 6.81
CA CYS A 11 -5.54 5.13 7.27
C CYS A 11 -6.09 3.98 6.40
N LEU A 12 -5.32 2.91 6.29
CA LEU A 12 -5.77 1.67 5.66
C LEU A 12 -6.21 0.66 6.73
N ASN A 13 -7.42 0.15 6.60
CA ASN A 13 -7.92 -0.94 7.42
C ASN A 13 -7.85 -2.27 6.65
N ILE A 14 -6.87 -3.10 7.00
CA ILE A 14 -6.57 -4.37 6.36
C ILE A 14 -6.57 -5.47 7.43
N THR A 15 -7.19 -6.62 7.16
CA THR A 15 -7.18 -7.74 8.11
C THR A 15 -5.82 -8.43 8.10
N LYS A 16 -5.41 -9.06 9.23
CA LYS A 16 -4.18 -9.87 9.27
C LYS A 16 -4.14 -10.97 8.20
N LYS A 17 -5.31 -11.54 7.87
CA LYS A 17 -5.43 -12.56 6.81
C LYS A 17 -5.12 -11.99 5.42
N LEU A 18 -5.65 -10.81 5.09
CA LEU A 18 -5.36 -10.15 3.82
C LEU A 18 -3.89 -9.68 3.76
N ALA A 19 -3.37 -9.14 4.86
CA ALA A 19 -1.98 -8.73 4.95
C ALA A 19 -1.01 -9.89 4.68
N ALA A 20 -1.27 -11.08 5.25
CA ALA A 20 -0.46 -12.27 4.99
C ALA A 20 -0.54 -12.79 3.54
N ILE A 21 -1.60 -12.44 2.80
CA ILE A 21 -1.70 -12.74 1.36
C ILE A 21 -0.94 -11.69 0.55
N GLY A 22 -0.97 -10.43 0.95
CA GLY A 22 -0.26 -9.34 0.26
C GLY A 22 1.23 -9.25 0.58
N PHE A 23 1.72 -9.96 1.59
CA PHE A 23 3.11 -9.92 2.01
C PHE A 23 3.58 -11.30 2.48
N HIS A 24 4.35 -11.97 1.61
CA HIS A 24 4.94 -13.28 1.86
C HIS A 24 6.25 -13.44 1.06
N ALA A 25 6.96 -14.55 1.30
CA ALA A 25 8.15 -14.88 0.52
C ALA A 25 7.78 -15.13 -0.96
N GLY A 26 8.58 -14.57 -1.88
CA GLY A 26 8.34 -14.65 -3.32
C GLY A 26 7.65 -13.42 -3.89
N ASP A 27 7.20 -13.52 -5.14
CA ASP A 27 6.46 -12.45 -5.82
C ASP A 27 5.00 -12.44 -5.34
N CYS A 28 4.55 -11.29 -4.85
CA CYS A 28 3.18 -11.04 -4.37
C CYS A 28 2.46 -9.95 -5.20
N SER A 29 3.00 -9.56 -6.35
CA SER A 29 2.44 -8.50 -7.21
C SER A 29 0.99 -8.77 -7.63
N GLU A 30 0.68 -10.01 -8.06
CA GLU A 30 -0.68 -10.41 -8.44
C GLU A 30 -1.64 -10.47 -7.25
N ASP A 31 -1.16 -10.82 -6.06
CA ASP A 31 -1.97 -10.86 -4.85
C ASP A 31 -2.31 -9.45 -4.36
N ILE A 32 -1.34 -8.54 -4.39
CA ILE A 32 -1.54 -7.12 -4.13
C ILE A 32 -2.55 -6.52 -5.11
N LYS A 33 -2.42 -6.83 -6.40
CA LYS A 33 -3.39 -6.41 -7.42
C LYS A 33 -4.80 -6.90 -7.10
N ARG A 34 -4.98 -8.17 -6.75
CA ARG A 34 -6.29 -8.74 -6.37
C ARG A 34 -6.85 -8.08 -5.11
N ILE A 35 -6.03 -7.86 -4.09
CA ILE A 35 -6.45 -7.19 -2.85
C ILE A 35 -6.87 -5.75 -3.14
N SER A 36 -6.15 -5.04 -4.01
CA SER A 36 -6.47 -3.65 -4.38
C SER A 36 -7.84 -3.50 -5.06
N GLU A 37 -8.33 -4.57 -5.68
CA GLU A 37 -9.63 -4.63 -6.36
C GLU A 37 -10.81 -5.01 -5.45
N LEU A 38 -10.54 -5.48 -4.23
CA LEU A 38 -11.60 -5.75 -3.25
C LEU A 38 -12.37 -4.45 -2.93
N PRO A 39 -13.72 -4.44 -2.97
CA PRO A 39 -14.50 -3.20 -2.85
C PRO A 39 -14.16 -2.34 -1.63
N GLU A 40 -13.90 -2.97 -0.47
CA GLU A 40 -13.52 -2.32 0.78
C GLU A 40 -12.12 -1.72 0.74
N ILE A 41 -11.16 -2.37 0.09
CA ILE A 41 -9.78 -1.87 -0.05
C ILE A 41 -9.75 -0.79 -1.12
N LYS A 42 -10.33 -1.05 -2.29
CA LYS A 42 -10.43 -0.10 -3.41
C LYS A 42 -11.05 1.23 -2.99
N ARG A 43 -12.10 1.19 -2.17
CA ARG A 43 -12.74 2.41 -1.63
C ARG A 43 -11.85 3.20 -0.68
N GLN A 44 -10.93 2.55 0.03
CA GLN A 44 -9.97 3.22 0.91
C GLN A 44 -8.84 3.82 0.08
N LEU A 45 -8.26 3.04 -0.84
CA LEU A 45 -7.19 3.47 -1.75
C LEU A 45 -7.59 4.69 -2.60
N LYS A 46 -8.83 4.73 -3.10
CA LYS A 46 -9.36 5.87 -3.87
C LYS A 46 -9.40 7.20 -3.11
N LYS A 47 -9.28 7.19 -1.79
CA LYS A 47 -9.28 8.42 -0.98
C LYS A 47 -7.88 8.98 -0.76
N ILE A 48 -6.85 8.18 -1.03
CA ILE A 48 -5.47 8.61 -0.87
C ILE A 48 -5.15 9.66 -1.93
N ASP A 49 -4.68 10.82 -1.47
CA ASP A 49 -4.22 11.88 -2.35
C ASP A 49 -2.93 11.44 -3.09
N PRO A 50 -2.85 11.58 -4.42
CA PRO A 50 -1.69 11.16 -5.20
C PRO A 50 -0.36 11.79 -4.78
N GLU A 51 -0.37 13.06 -4.36
CA GLU A 51 0.85 13.78 -3.95
C GLU A 51 1.31 13.31 -2.57
N GLN A 52 0.38 13.14 -1.61
CA GLN A 52 0.70 12.54 -0.30
C GLN A 52 1.30 11.14 -0.46
N LEU A 53 0.71 10.31 -1.33
CA LEU A 53 1.20 8.98 -1.63
C LEU A 53 2.60 8.99 -2.23
N LYS A 54 2.85 9.86 -3.22
CA LYS A 54 4.17 10.02 -3.83
C LYS A 54 5.22 10.41 -2.78
N ASN A 55 4.89 11.36 -1.90
CA ASN A 55 5.80 11.79 -0.83
C ASN A 55 6.11 10.66 0.16
N GLU A 56 5.10 9.86 0.55
CA GLU A 56 5.32 8.71 1.42
C GLU A 56 6.27 7.69 0.80
N LEU A 57 6.05 7.33 -0.47
CA LEU A 57 6.88 6.34 -1.16
C LEU A 57 8.29 6.87 -1.47
N TYR A 58 8.42 8.18 -1.70
CA TYR A 58 9.71 8.83 -1.87
C TYR A 58 10.52 8.78 -0.57
N ASP A 59 9.90 9.10 0.58
CA ASP A 59 10.55 9.04 1.90
C ASP A 59 10.91 7.60 2.31
N TYR A 60 10.09 6.62 1.91
CA TYR A 60 10.41 5.19 2.08
C TYR A 60 11.73 4.80 1.36
N GLY A 61 12.07 5.48 0.26
CA GLY A 61 13.41 5.41 -0.36
C GLY A 61 13.69 4.20 -1.25
N ALA A 62 12.65 3.46 -1.66
CA ALA A 62 12.80 2.25 -2.50
C ALA A 62 12.59 2.49 -4.01
N TRP A 63 12.08 3.66 -4.40
CA TRP A 63 11.76 3.99 -5.80
C TRP A 63 12.26 5.39 -6.16
N ASP A 64 12.62 5.58 -7.43
CA ASP A 64 13.05 6.88 -7.95
C ASP A 64 11.88 7.76 -8.44
N ASP A 65 12.17 9.02 -8.77
CA ASP A 65 11.17 9.98 -9.26
C ASP A 65 10.42 9.50 -10.51
N LYS A 66 11.07 8.70 -11.38
CA LYS A 66 10.44 8.21 -12.61
C LYS A 66 9.46 7.09 -12.28
N GLU A 67 9.87 6.15 -11.44
CA GLU A 67 9.02 5.06 -10.95
C GLU A 67 7.80 5.59 -10.19
N LEU A 68 7.97 6.67 -9.42
CA LEU A 68 6.91 7.28 -8.63
C LEU A 68 5.93 8.16 -9.43
N ASN A 69 6.08 8.28 -10.75
CA ASN A 69 5.11 9.01 -11.58
C ASN A 69 3.84 8.22 -11.90
N SER A 70 3.84 6.90 -11.70
CA SER A 70 2.67 6.05 -11.91
C SER A 70 1.83 5.95 -10.65
N HIS A 71 0.70 6.66 -10.60
CA HIS A 71 -0.20 6.62 -9.44
C HIS A 71 -0.74 5.19 -9.18
N ASP A 72 -1.10 4.46 -10.23
CA ASP A 72 -1.62 3.10 -10.08
C ASP A 72 -0.58 2.15 -9.49
N GLU A 73 0.69 2.26 -9.89
CA GLU A 73 1.77 1.48 -9.28
C GLU A 73 2.03 1.90 -7.83
N ASN A 74 1.99 3.21 -7.55
CA ASN A 74 2.13 3.73 -6.18
C ASN A 74 1.05 3.18 -5.24
N ILE A 75 -0.17 3.02 -5.74
CA ILE A 75 -1.27 2.40 -4.99
C ILE A 75 -0.96 0.93 -4.65
N GLN A 76 -0.32 0.19 -5.56
CA GLN A 76 0.12 -1.18 -5.27
C GLN A 76 1.27 -1.19 -4.24
N ARG A 77 2.24 -0.28 -4.39
CA ARG A 77 3.39 -0.15 -3.47
C ARG A 77 2.96 0.15 -2.03
N ILE A 78 2.06 1.11 -1.83
CA ILE A 78 1.60 1.47 -0.48
C ILE A 78 0.76 0.36 0.15
N LEU A 79 -0.05 -0.35 -0.65
CA LEU A 79 -0.80 -1.50 -0.16
C LEU A 79 0.15 -2.63 0.28
N TRP A 80 1.23 -2.85 -0.47
CA TRP A 80 2.26 -3.82 -0.11
C TRP A 80 2.97 -3.45 1.19
N ILE A 81 3.38 -2.19 1.36
CA ILE A 81 3.95 -1.68 2.62
C ILE A 81 2.98 -1.90 3.78
N ALA A 82 1.70 -1.53 3.60
CA ALA A 82 0.67 -1.72 4.63
C ALA A 82 0.51 -3.19 5.05
N CYS A 83 0.58 -4.11 4.09
CA CYS A 83 0.54 -5.54 4.38
C CYS A 83 1.78 -5.97 5.17
N GLY A 84 2.96 -5.51 4.76
CA GLY A 84 4.23 -5.77 5.45
C GLY A 84 4.22 -5.29 6.90
N ASP A 85 3.81 -4.06 7.14
CA ASP A 85 3.75 -3.49 8.50
C ASP A 85 2.82 -4.30 9.42
N ILE A 86 1.68 -4.78 8.91
CA ILE A 86 0.78 -5.66 9.68
C ILE A 86 1.41 -7.03 9.97
N VAL A 87 2.11 -7.61 9.00
CA VAL A 87 2.75 -8.93 9.14
C VAL A 87 3.93 -8.85 10.13
N ASP A 88 4.73 -7.79 10.03
CA ASP A 88 5.88 -7.54 10.90
C ASP A 88 5.47 -7.01 12.29
N GLY A 89 4.22 -6.55 12.44
CA GLY A 89 3.67 -6.05 13.70
C GLY A 89 4.17 -4.65 14.08
N LYS A 90 4.37 -3.79 13.08
CA LYS A 90 4.73 -2.38 13.26
C LYS A 90 3.54 -1.49 13.59
#